data_AF-A0A2K2V574-F1
#
_entry.id   AF-A0A2K2V574-F1
#
_cell.length_a   1.000
_cell.length_b   1.000
_cell.length_c   1.000
_cell.angle_alpha   90.00
_cell.angle_beta   90.00
_cell.angle_gamma   90.00
#
_symmetry.space_group_name_H-M   'P 1'
#
loop_
_entity.id
_entity.type
_entity.pdbx_description
1 polymer ?
#
loop_
_entity_poly.entity_id
_entity_poly.type
_entity_poly.pdbx_seq_one_letter_code
_entity_poly.pdbx_strand_id
1 'polypeptide(L)'
;LMSRAGAQTDIWYILISRAGFTLYSLSLIIKSFGPWGISYGKVLFLNPILTILGVPRLLIGPFLGSVIVGIPSSYTSTFIGPIWADFGIIGVILLPLFFGTITGVYYNLAVRGSSVSLALYSMILSCMLVWIESGPVHPYLYIPFFLTVPIIPLISRRRSVGS
;
A
#
# COMPACT_ATOMS: atom_id res chain seq x y z
N LEU A 1 0.04 21.46 24.85
CA LEU A 1 0.92 21.96 23.77
C LEU A 1 0.26 22.01 22.38
N MET A 2 -1.04 21.70 22.23
CA MET A 2 -1.83 21.85 20.99
C MET A 2 -2.89 22.96 21.08
N SER A 3 -2.68 24.00 21.90
CA SER A 3 -3.71 25.01 22.20
C SER A 3 -3.51 26.35 21.48
N ARG A 4 -2.91 26.37 20.28
CA ARG A 4 -2.87 27.57 19.42
C ARG A 4 -3.70 27.34 18.16
N ALA A 5 -5.01 27.46 18.35
CA ALA A 5 -6.09 27.36 17.37
C ALA A 5 -6.13 28.53 16.35
N GLY A 6 -4.98 28.94 15.81
CA GLY A 6 -4.86 29.95 14.77
C GLY A 6 -4.16 29.48 13.48
N ALA A 7 -3.53 28.30 13.51
CA ALA A 7 -2.80 27.72 12.37
C ALA A 7 -3.54 26.56 11.68
N GLN A 8 -4.75 26.22 12.12
CA GLN A 8 -5.50 25.06 11.61
C GLN A 8 -6.18 25.29 10.25
N THR A 9 -6.17 26.51 9.71
CA THR A 9 -6.80 26.85 8.43
C THR A 9 -5.82 26.94 7.26
N ASP A 10 -4.51 26.96 7.52
CA ASP A 10 -3.52 27.03 6.45
C ASP A 10 -3.32 25.64 5.84
N ILE A 11 -3.73 25.49 4.59
CA ILE A 11 -3.61 24.26 3.81
C ILE A 11 -2.16 23.76 3.77
N TRP A 12 -1.17 24.66 3.74
CA TRP A 12 0.23 24.31 3.69
C TRP A 12 0.72 23.68 4.99
N TYR A 13 0.26 24.22 6.13
CA TYR A 13 0.57 23.66 7.43
C TYR A 13 0.04 22.23 7.58
N ILE A 14 -1.19 21.97 7.11
CA ILE A 14 -1.79 20.63 7.13
C ILE A 14 -1.00 19.67 6.24
N LEU A 15 -0.66 20.07 5.02
CA LEU A 15 0.08 19.21 4.09
C LEU A 15 1.49 18.88 4.61
N ILE A 16 2.23 19.88 5.09
CA ILE A 16 3.59 19.70 5.62
C ILE A 16 3.56 18.85 6.89
N SER A 17 2.61 19.09 7.80
CA SER A 17 2.51 18.30 9.03
C SER A 17 2.14 16.84 8.77
N ARG A 18 1.25 16.56 7.80
CA ARG A 18 0.91 15.20 7.39
C ARG A 18 2.09 14.49 6.73
N ALA A 19 2.74 15.12 5.76
CA ALA A 19 3.92 14.57 5.10
C ALA A 19 5.09 14.38 6.07
N GLY A 20 5.30 15.33 6.99
CA GLY A 20 6.31 15.24 8.04
C GLY A 20 6.04 14.07 8.98
N PHE A 21 4.79 13.88 9.41
CA PHE A 21 4.41 12.77 10.27
C PHE A 21 4.58 11.39 9.60
N THR A 22 4.21 11.25 8.32
CA THR A 22 4.36 9.99 7.58
C THR A 22 5.82 9.64 7.34
N LEU A 23 6.66 10.62 6.99
CA LEU A 23 8.11 10.45 6.84
C LEU A 23 8.80 10.16 8.17
N TYR A 24 8.40 10.85 9.25
CA TYR A 24 8.89 10.59 10.59
C TYR A 24 8.58 9.15 11.01
N SER A 25 7.35 8.70 10.81
CA SER A 25 6.93 7.32 11.09
C SER A 25 7.75 6.31 10.28
N LEU A 26 7.98 6.57 8.99
CA LEU A 26 8.84 5.73 8.14
C LEU A 26 10.28 5.66 8.70
N SER A 27 10.85 6.78 9.12
CA SER A 27 12.21 6.84 9.64
C SER A 27 12.39 6.00 10.90
N LEU A 28 11.36 5.97 11.75
CA LEU A 28 11.35 5.14 12.95
C LEU A 28 11.20 3.66 12.61
N ILE A 29 10.34 3.31 11.65
CA ILE A 29 10.23 1.92 11.14
C ILE A 29 11.60 1.43 10.66
N ILE A 30 12.29 2.20 9.83
CA ILE A 30 13.59 1.81 9.28
C ILE A 30 14.64 1.64 10.39
N LYS A 31 14.58 2.46 11.44
CA LYS A 31 15.49 2.33 12.60
C LYS A 31 15.17 1.14 13.48
N SER A 32 13.88 0.86 13.71
CA SER A 32 13.43 -0.21 14.60
C SER A 32 13.53 -1.59 13.96
N PHE A 33 13.38 -1.70 12.64
CA PHE A 33 13.45 -2.96 11.90
C PHE A 33 14.73 -3.02 11.06
N GLY A 34 15.52 -4.07 11.26
CA GLY A 34 16.72 -4.33 10.47
C GLY A 34 16.43 -4.54 8.98
N PRO A 35 17.47 -4.57 8.12
CA PRO A 35 17.33 -4.54 6.66
C PRO A 35 16.68 -5.79 6.05
N TRP A 36 16.49 -6.85 6.84
CA TRP A 36 15.96 -8.15 6.39
C TRP A 36 14.47 -8.35 6.69
N GLY A 37 13.81 -7.38 7.34
CA GLY A 37 12.43 -7.54 7.79
C GLY A 37 12.31 -8.54 8.94
N ILE A 38 11.11 -8.63 9.52
CA ILE A 38 10.84 -9.49 10.69
C ILE A 38 9.81 -10.60 10.43
N SER A 39 8.93 -10.41 9.44
CA SER A 39 7.71 -11.21 9.32
C SER A 39 7.64 -12.01 8.01
N TYR A 40 8.53 -11.73 7.05
CA TYR A 40 8.75 -12.49 5.81
C TYR A 40 7.45 -12.79 5.02
N GLY A 41 6.50 -11.86 5.02
CA GLY A 41 5.25 -11.93 4.25
C GLY A 41 4.01 -12.25 5.07
N LYS A 42 4.15 -12.57 6.35
CA LYS A 42 3.00 -12.82 7.23
C LYS A 42 2.18 -11.55 7.44
N VAL A 43 2.81 -10.39 7.45
CA VAL A 43 2.13 -9.14 7.81
C VAL A 43 1.41 -8.53 6.62
N LEU A 44 1.98 -8.58 5.41
CA LEU A 44 1.40 -8.00 4.21
C LEU A 44 0.50 -8.94 3.42
N PHE A 45 0.79 -10.23 3.39
CA PHE A 45 0.02 -11.18 2.56
C PHE A 45 -0.94 -12.03 3.37
N LEU A 46 -0.50 -12.55 4.52
CA LEU A 46 -1.35 -13.41 5.33
C LEU A 46 -2.44 -12.61 6.06
N ASN A 47 -2.11 -11.45 6.65
CA ASN A 47 -3.09 -10.64 7.38
C ASN A 47 -4.30 -10.21 6.54
N PRO A 48 -4.17 -9.73 5.28
CA PRO A 48 -5.34 -9.42 4.48
C PRO A 48 -6.27 -10.63 4.27
N ILE A 49 -5.71 -11.80 4.05
CA ILE A 49 -6.46 -13.05 3.88
C ILE A 49 -7.18 -13.41 5.19
N LEU A 50 -6.47 -13.39 6.31
CA LEU A 50 -7.06 -13.61 7.64
C LEU A 50 -8.15 -12.58 7.96
N THR A 51 -8.05 -11.36 7.41
CA THR A 51 -9.10 -10.34 7.55
C THR A 51 -10.39 -10.75 6.90
N ILE A 52 -10.29 -11.14 5.65
CA ILE A 52 -11.45 -11.49 4.84
C ILE A 52 -12.13 -12.73 5.43
N LEU A 53 -11.34 -13.63 6.00
CA LEU A 53 -11.82 -14.85 6.68
C LEU A 53 -12.31 -14.63 8.12
N GLY A 54 -12.23 -13.40 8.66
CA GLY A 54 -12.68 -13.11 10.03
C GLY A 54 -11.81 -13.70 11.15
N VAL A 55 -10.59 -14.13 10.83
CA VAL A 55 -9.66 -14.76 11.79
C VAL A 55 -8.90 -13.68 12.57
N PRO A 56 -8.67 -13.86 13.89
CA PRO A 56 -7.82 -12.97 14.68
C PRO A 56 -6.44 -12.82 14.05
N ARG A 57 -5.95 -11.58 13.97
CA ARG A 57 -4.69 -11.28 13.30
C ARG A 57 -4.02 -10.05 13.89
N LEU A 58 -2.75 -9.89 13.57
CA LEU A 58 -1.98 -8.71 13.92
C LEU A 58 -2.42 -7.53 13.04
N LEU A 59 -2.93 -6.46 13.65
CA LEU A 59 -3.18 -5.23 12.89
C LEU A 59 -1.86 -4.49 12.70
N ILE A 60 -1.48 -4.28 11.44
CA ILE A 60 -0.20 -3.69 11.05
C ILE A 60 0.00 -2.31 11.71
N GLY A 61 -1.03 -1.46 11.72
CA GLY A 61 -0.97 -0.13 12.34
C GLY A 61 -0.63 -0.16 13.84
N PRO A 62 -1.46 -0.79 14.69
CA PRO A 62 -1.20 -0.94 16.12
C PRO A 62 0.12 -1.67 16.45
N PHE A 63 0.51 -2.65 15.64
CA PHE A 63 1.79 -3.34 15.81
C PHE A 63 2.99 -2.41 15.53
N LEU A 64 2.94 -1.66 14.44
CA LEU A 64 3.98 -0.67 14.16
C LEU A 64 4.02 0.38 15.28
N GLY A 65 2.87 0.86 15.76
CA GLY A 65 2.83 1.77 16.89
C GLY A 65 3.44 1.23 18.18
N SER A 66 3.14 -0.03 18.53
CA SER A 66 3.68 -0.63 19.74
C SER A 66 5.20 -0.84 19.66
N VAL A 67 5.72 -1.16 18.47
CA VAL A 67 7.18 -1.34 18.27
C VAL A 67 7.91 0.01 18.20
N ILE A 68 7.29 1.04 17.63
CA ILE A 68 7.94 2.32 17.37
C ILE A 68 7.85 3.28 18.58
N VAL A 69 6.67 3.37 19.18
CA VAL A 69 6.36 4.35 20.25
C VAL A 69 6.06 3.68 21.58
N GLY A 70 5.95 2.35 21.62
CA GLY A 70 5.53 1.63 22.83
C GLY A 70 4.02 1.71 23.10
N ILE A 71 3.25 2.30 22.19
CA ILE A 71 1.79 2.49 22.33
C ILE A 71 1.09 1.84 21.13
N PRO A 72 0.09 0.97 21.33
CA PRO A 72 -0.65 0.32 20.24
C PRO A 72 -1.61 1.30 19.54
N SER A 73 -1.06 2.31 18.87
CA SER A 73 -1.77 3.28 18.04
C SER A 73 -1.42 3.09 16.57
N SER A 74 -2.37 3.39 15.67
CA SER A 74 -2.13 3.23 14.24
C SER A 74 -1.26 4.36 13.71
N TYR A 75 0.04 4.12 13.56
CA TYR A 75 0.94 5.05 12.89
C TYR A 75 0.89 4.83 11.38
N THR A 76 0.37 5.82 10.67
CA THR A 76 0.34 5.83 9.19
C THR A 76 1.77 6.05 8.70
N SER A 77 2.28 5.08 7.96
CA SER A 77 3.57 5.19 7.27
C SER A 77 3.33 5.15 5.77
N THR A 78 4.36 5.49 4.99
CA THR A 78 4.24 5.40 3.55
C THR A 78 4.08 3.96 3.07
N PHE A 79 3.79 3.79 1.79
CA PHE A 79 3.77 2.48 1.12
C PHE A 79 4.99 1.59 1.49
N ILE A 80 6.15 2.22 1.69
CA ILE A 80 7.43 1.56 2.01
C ILE A 80 7.46 1.00 3.44
N GLY A 81 6.81 1.66 4.41
CA GLY A 81 6.96 1.32 5.83
C GLY A 81 6.58 -0.12 6.16
N PRO A 82 5.35 -0.57 5.84
CA PRO A 82 4.93 -1.95 6.08
C PRO A 82 5.73 -2.97 5.26
N ILE A 83 6.20 -2.59 4.06
CA ILE A 83 7.07 -3.42 3.22
C ILE A 83 8.42 -3.64 3.86
N TRP A 84 9.04 -2.58 4.37
CA TRP A 84 10.30 -2.65 5.09
C TRP A 84 10.17 -3.51 6.34
N ALA A 85 9.11 -3.31 7.13
CA ALA A 85 8.88 -4.10 8.33
C ALA A 85 8.72 -5.60 8.00
N ASP A 86 8.01 -5.96 6.93
CA ASP A 86 7.74 -7.36 6.61
C ASP A 86 8.91 -8.06 5.92
N PHE A 87 9.44 -7.46 4.84
CA PHE A 87 10.41 -8.07 3.92
C PHE A 87 11.77 -7.36 3.85
N GLY A 88 11.91 -6.24 4.54
CA GLY A 88 13.13 -5.43 4.47
C GLY A 88 13.40 -4.90 3.07
N ILE A 89 14.69 -4.78 2.75
CA ILE A 89 15.15 -4.19 1.50
C ILE A 89 14.71 -4.97 0.26
N ILE A 90 14.61 -6.30 0.38
CA ILE A 90 14.15 -7.17 -0.71
C ILE A 90 12.72 -6.81 -1.11
N GLY A 91 11.83 -6.63 -0.13
CA GLY A 91 10.46 -6.24 -0.39
C GLY A 91 10.35 -4.86 -1.01
N VAL A 92 11.14 -3.90 -0.53
CA VAL A 92 11.13 -2.53 -1.07
C VAL A 92 11.54 -2.48 -2.53
N ILE A 93 12.35 -3.43 -3.00
CA ILE A 93 12.70 -3.52 -4.42
C ILE A 93 11.64 -4.30 -5.19
N LEU A 94 11.29 -5.50 -4.72
CA LEU A 94 10.46 -6.42 -5.49
C LEU A 94 8.98 -6.02 -5.55
N LEU A 95 8.39 -5.53 -4.45
CA LEU A 95 6.96 -5.24 -4.41
C LEU A 95 6.59 -4.04 -5.31
N PRO A 96 7.27 -2.87 -5.24
CA PRO A 96 6.96 -1.79 -6.18
C PRO A 96 7.17 -2.20 -7.64
N LEU A 97 8.18 -3.03 -7.93
CA LEU A 97 8.39 -3.57 -9.28
C LEU A 97 7.21 -4.43 -9.73
N PHE A 98 6.73 -5.34 -8.87
CA PHE A 98 5.58 -6.19 -9.13
C PHE A 98 4.28 -5.40 -9.33
N PHE A 99 4.05 -4.43 -8.47
CA PHE A 99 2.90 -3.53 -8.58
C PHE A 99 2.98 -2.67 -9.85
N GLY A 100 4.17 -2.13 -10.16
CA GLY A 100 4.43 -1.35 -11.36
C GLY A 100 4.23 -2.16 -12.65
N THR A 101 4.64 -3.43 -12.68
CA THR A 101 4.46 -4.29 -13.87
C THR A 101 2.98 -4.57 -14.13
N ILE A 102 2.19 -4.91 -13.09
CA ILE A 102 0.74 -5.11 -13.22
C ILE A 102 0.06 -3.85 -13.76
N THR A 103 0.34 -2.70 -13.14
CA THR A 103 -0.23 -1.42 -13.56
C THR A 103 0.18 -1.04 -14.97
N GLY A 104 1.43 -1.30 -15.35
CA GLY A 104 1.96 -1.07 -16.70
C GLY A 104 1.29 -1.95 -17.76
N VAL A 105 0.96 -3.20 -17.45
CA VAL A 105 0.20 -4.08 -18.35
C VAL A 105 -1.20 -3.49 -18.61
N TYR A 106 -1.90 -3.07 -17.56
CA TYR A 106 -3.23 -2.46 -17.71
C TYR A 106 -3.20 -1.14 -18.46
N TYR A 107 -2.20 -0.30 -18.20
CA TYR A 107 -1.97 0.93 -18.95
C TYR A 107 -1.81 0.64 -20.45
N ASN A 108 -0.93 -0.30 -20.82
CA ASN A 108 -0.71 -0.67 -22.21
C ASN A 108 -1.97 -1.21 -22.89
N LEU A 109 -2.77 -2.01 -22.19
CA LEU A 109 -4.05 -2.50 -22.71
C LEU A 109 -5.10 -1.39 -22.84
N ALA A 110 -5.12 -0.43 -21.91
CA ALA A 110 -6.01 0.72 -21.93
C ALA A 110 -5.68 1.65 -23.12
N VAL A 111 -4.41 1.97 -23.34
CA VAL A 111 -3.94 2.77 -24.50
C VAL A 111 -4.31 2.11 -25.82
N ARG A 112 -4.29 0.77 -25.88
CA ARG A 112 -4.74 0.02 -27.05
C ARG A 112 -6.27 -0.03 -27.19
N GLY A 113 -7.05 0.72 -26.40
CA GLY A 113 -8.51 0.87 -26.54
C GLY A 113 -9.38 -0.07 -25.69
N SER A 114 -8.85 -0.69 -24.63
CA SER A 114 -9.66 -1.57 -23.77
C SER A 114 -10.32 -0.76 -22.65
N SER A 115 -11.63 -0.57 -22.72
CA SER A 115 -12.41 0.15 -21.69
C SER A 115 -12.33 -0.51 -20.32
N VAL A 116 -12.36 -1.86 -20.27
CA VAL A 116 -12.17 -2.63 -19.03
C VAL A 116 -10.79 -2.37 -18.43
N SER A 117 -9.74 -2.37 -19.26
CA SER A 117 -8.38 -2.13 -18.78
C SER A 117 -8.19 -0.70 -18.27
N LEU A 118 -8.86 0.28 -18.88
CA LEU A 118 -8.86 1.66 -18.42
C LEU A 118 -9.48 1.79 -17.02
N ALA A 119 -10.62 1.14 -16.77
CA ALA A 119 -11.28 1.14 -15.47
C ALA A 119 -10.43 0.43 -14.40
N LEU A 120 -9.81 -0.70 -14.75
CA LEU A 120 -8.94 -1.43 -13.82
C LEU A 120 -7.65 -0.64 -13.51
N TYR A 121 -7.06 -0.02 -14.53
CA TYR A 121 -5.89 0.86 -14.36
C TYR A 121 -6.18 2.00 -13.40
N SER A 122 -7.29 2.74 -13.59
CA SER A 122 -7.63 3.88 -12.72
C SER A 122 -7.90 3.43 -11.29
N MET A 123 -8.60 2.31 -11.09
CA MET A 123 -8.85 1.73 -9.77
C MET A 123 -7.56 1.33 -9.05
N ILE A 124 -6.68 0.59 -9.73
CA ILE A 124 -5.39 0.15 -9.19
C ILE A 124 -4.52 1.35 -8.81
N LEU A 125 -4.42 2.34 -9.70
CA LEU A 125 -3.65 3.55 -9.46
C LEU A 125 -4.17 4.33 -8.26
N SER A 126 -5.50 4.43 -8.12
CA SER A 126 -6.14 5.09 -6.97
C SER A 126 -5.80 4.39 -5.65
N CYS A 127 -5.79 3.05 -5.64
CA CYS A 127 -5.39 2.28 -4.46
C CYS A 127 -3.92 2.54 -4.09
N MET A 128 -3.02 2.61 -5.09
CA MET A 128 -1.61 2.91 -4.85
C MET A 128 -1.41 4.32 -4.28
N LEU A 129 -2.13 5.32 -4.79
CA LEU A 129 -2.06 6.69 -4.28
C LEU A 129 -2.46 6.77 -2.79
N VAL A 130 -3.51 6.06 -2.40
CA VAL A 130 -3.93 5.96 -0.99
C VAL A 130 -2.83 5.32 -0.13
N TRP A 131 -2.15 4.31 -0.65
CA TRP A 131 -1.06 3.65 0.07
C TRP A 131 0.19 4.50 0.24
N ILE A 132 0.39 5.57 -0.53
CA ILE A 132 1.51 6.51 -0.31
C ILE A 132 1.42 7.14 1.08
N GLU A 133 0.21 7.43 1.57
CA GLU A 133 0.00 8.10 2.86
C GLU A 133 -0.34 7.11 3.98
N SER A 134 -1.17 6.11 3.67
CA SER A 134 -1.66 5.16 4.68
C SER A 134 -0.75 3.94 4.84
N GLY A 135 0.01 3.57 3.81
CA GLY A 135 0.67 2.27 3.72
C GLY A 135 -0.32 1.18 3.33
N PRO A 136 0.14 -0.02 2.94
CA PRO A 136 -0.75 -1.10 2.55
C PRO A 136 -1.30 -1.86 3.79
N VAL A 137 -1.92 -1.09 4.70
CA VAL A 137 -2.50 -1.51 5.98
C VAL A 137 -3.91 -2.07 5.82
N HIS A 138 -4.60 -1.66 4.76
CA HIS A 138 -6.00 -1.98 4.51
C HIS A 138 -6.12 -3.21 3.59
N PRO A 139 -6.59 -4.35 4.12
CA PRO A 139 -6.76 -5.61 3.40
C PRO A 139 -7.58 -5.49 2.12
N TYR A 140 -8.61 -4.65 2.16
CA TYR A 140 -9.56 -4.49 1.06
C TYR A 140 -8.93 -3.85 -0.18
N LEU A 141 -7.84 -3.08 -0.02
CA LEU A 141 -7.13 -2.45 -1.14
C LEU A 141 -6.23 -3.45 -1.88
N TYR A 142 -6.01 -4.65 -1.33
CA TYR A 142 -5.32 -5.74 -2.05
C TYR A 142 -6.27 -6.51 -2.98
N ILE A 143 -7.58 -6.49 -2.70
CA ILE A 143 -8.59 -7.20 -3.50
C ILE A 143 -8.53 -6.79 -4.98
N PRO A 144 -8.45 -5.48 -5.32
CA PRO A 144 -8.18 -5.01 -6.68
C PRO A 144 -7.01 -5.72 -7.36
N PHE A 145 -5.88 -5.90 -6.68
CA PHE A 145 -4.70 -6.53 -7.28
C PHE A 145 -4.89 -8.02 -7.52
N PHE A 146 -5.44 -8.74 -6.55
CA PHE A 146 -5.62 -10.19 -6.67
C PHE A 146 -6.71 -10.57 -7.67
N LEU A 147 -7.79 -9.80 -7.76
CA LEU A 147 -8.87 -10.06 -8.72
C LEU A 147 -8.48 -9.71 -10.15
N THR A 148 -7.56 -8.75 -10.34
CA THR A 148 -7.21 -8.26 -11.68
C THR A 148 -6.21 -9.18 -12.38
N VAL A 149 -5.20 -9.71 -11.69
CA VAL A 149 -4.21 -10.67 -12.25
C VAL A 149 -4.83 -11.77 -13.15
N PRO A 150 -5.88 -12.53 -12.74
CA PRO A 150 -6.48 -13.56 -13.59
C PRO A 150 -7.30 -13.02 -14.77
N ILE A 151 -7.69 -11.74 -14.73
CA ILE A 151 -8.45 -11.08 -15.81
C ILE A 151 -7.53 -10.67 -16.97
N ILE A 152 -6.24 -10.44 -16.72
CA ILE A 152 -5.23 -10.09 -17.75
C ILE A 152 -5.28 -11.06 -18.95
N PRO A 153 -5.14 -12.40 -18.78
CA PRO A 153 -5.18 -13.32 -19.90
C PRO A 153 -6.53 -13.32 -20.63
N LEU A 154 -7.65 -13.13 -19.94
CA LEU A 154 -8.99 -13.08 -20.56
C LEU A 154 -9.17 -11.87 -21.47
N ILE A 155 -8.71 -10.69 -21.03
CA ILE A 155 -8.73 -9.46 -21.84
C ILE A 155 -7.79 -9.60 -23.04
N SER A 156 -6.61 -10.19 -22.82
CA SER A 156 -5.63 -10.38 -23.90
C SER A 156 -6.13 -11.34 -25.00
N ARG A 157 -6.84 -12.42 -24.63
CA ARG A 157 -7.39 -13.42 -25.56
C ARG A 157 -8.59 -12.92 -26.34
N ARG A 158 -9.50 -12.14 -25.73
CA ARG A 158 -10.66 -11.57 -26.44
C ARG A 158 -10.27 -10.68 -27.62
N ARG A 159 -9.03 -10.19 -27.67
CA ARG A 159 -8.51 -9.40 -28.78
C ARG A 159 -7.87 -10.22 -29.90
N SER A 160 -7.35 -11.42 -29.65
CA SER A 160 -6.72 -12.21 -30.73
C SER A 160 -7.73 -12.96 -31.61
N VAL A 161 -9.00 -13.03 -31.19
CA VAL A 161 -10.08 -13.71 -31.95
C VAL A 161 -10.86 -12.72 -32.83
N GLY A 162 -10.65 -11.41 -32.64
CA GLY A 162 -11.34 -10.34 -33.36
C GLY A 162 -10.44 -9.53 -34.32
N SER A 163 -9.25 -10.05 -34.65
CA SER A 163 -8.33 -9.47 -35.63
C SER A 163 -8.27 -10.33 -36.89
#